data_AF-A0A2P4SWR4-F1
#
_entry.id   AF-A0A2P4SWR4-F1
#
_cell.length_a   1.000
_cell.length_b   1.000
_cell.length_c   1.000
_cell.angle_alpha   90.00
_cell.angle_beta   90.00
_cell.angle_gamma   90.00
#
_symmetry.space_group_name_H-M   'P 1'
#
loop_
_entity.id
_entity.type
_entity.pdbx_description
1 polymer ?
#
loop_
_entity_poly.entity_id
_entity_poly.type
_entity_poly.pdbx_seq_one_letter_code
_entity_poly.pdbx_strand_id
1 'polypeptide(L)'
;PCDGVIPVTSSIWVFASLVFFLFQSPFWILNIPSEEMARGLMRRTVCAKSIFELWGHGRSSGELYASLKNYPMDKMLPYLQPDSTYKIHIHTFNKTLTQAQKIKKIDALEFLPFSGKVNLKNPEHIFWILEDYGMDPNNVPEEPFHLYFGRWIADGQRELIESYSIKKRHFIGNTSMDACLSFIMANHGRVKPNDIVYDPFVGTGLGGMPYLGSGIAKFVLTPGGGLLISSAHFGAYVCGTDIDYNTIHGLGKASRKNQKWRGPDENIRANLRQYGLEKYYLDALVSDSSRPIWRKGTLFDAIITD
;
A
#
# COMPACT_ATOMS: atom_id res chain seq x y z
N PRO A 1 6.14 -20.93 -18.86
CA PRO A 1 6.82 -20.96 -20.17
C PRO A 1 6.66 -19.62 -20.89
N CYS A 2 7.56 -18.68 -20.60
CA CYS A 2 7.74 -17.46 -21.36
C CYS A 2 9.24 -17.20 -21.47
N ASP A 3 9.92 -18.10 -22.19
CA ASP A 3 11.19 -17.77 -22.81
C ASP A 3 10.89 -16.82 -23.97
N GLY A 4 11.27 -15.56 -23.82
CA GLY A 4 10.98 -14.50 -24.79
C GLY A 4 12.05 -13.43 -24.71
N VAL A 5 12.88 -13.40 -25.76
CA VAL A 5 13.94 -12.43 -26.03
C VAL A 5 13.50 -11.01 -25.69
N ILE A 6 14.31 -10.34 -24.86
CA ILE A 6 14.08 -8.99 -24.31
C ILE A 6 14.26 -7.94 -25.42
N PRO A 7 13.23 -7.17 -25.79
CA PRO A 7 13.40 -5.99 -26.63
C PRO A 7 13.96 -4.82 -25.79
N VAL A 8 14.92 -4.10 -26.36
CA VAL A 8 15.81 -3.10 -25.72
C VAL A 8 15.12 -1.76 -25.33
N THR A 9 13.80 -1.69 -25.28
CA THR A 9 13.07 -0.40 -25.08
C THR A 9 12.24 -0.29 -23.81
N SER A 10 12.31 -1.26 -22.90
CA SER A 10 11.55 -1.23 -21.63
C SER A 10 12.44 -1.05 -20.41
N SER A 11 12.15 -0.05 -19.58
CA SER A 11 12.78 0.11 -18.26
C SER A 11 12.26 -0.98 -17.32
N ILE A 12 13.20 -1.66 -16.65
CA ILE A 12 12.92 -2.70 -15.67
C ILE A 12 12.81 -2.03 -14.29
N TRP A 13 11.82 -2.41 -13.50
CA TRP A 13 11.55 -1.83 -12.18
C TRP A 13 11.55 -2.89 -11.10
N VAL A 14 12.16 -2.63 -9.94
CA VAL A 14 12.04 -3.51 -8.78
C VAL A 14 10.96 -2.99 -7.85
N PHE A 15 10.05 -3.89 -7.51
CA PHE A 15 8.92 -3.69 -6.64
C PHE A 15 9.19 -4.46 -5.35
N ALA A 16 9.29 -3.76 -4.23
CA ALA A 16 9.34 -4.43 -2.93
C ALA A 16 7.89 -4.70 -2.47
N SER A 17 7.38 -5.93 -2.66
CA SER A 17 6.04 -6.37 -2.24
C SER A 17 6.09 -7.15 -0.93
N LEU A 18 5.07 -6.98 -0.08
CA LEU A 18 4.78 -7.86 1.07
C LEU A 18 3.62 -8.83 0.80
N VAL A 19 3.13 -9.00 -0.43
CA VAL A 19 2.17 -10.08 -0.77
C VAL A 19 2.96 -11.36 -1.04
N PHE A 20 3.26 -12.08 0.05
CA PHE A 20 4.21 -13.18 0.11
C PHE A 20 3.71 -14.54 -0.39
N PHE A 21 2.43 -14.67 -0.73
CA PHE A 21 1.83 -16.01 -0.88
C PHE A 21 1.96 -16.65 -2.27
N LEU A 22 2.45 -15.93 -3.29
CA LEU A 22 2.60 -16.47 -4.65
C LEU A 22 4.04 -16.49 -5.16
N PHE A 23 4.98 -15.78 -4.53
CA PHE A 23 6.34 -15.61 -5.02
C PHE A 23 7.34 -15.74 -3.86
N GLN A 24 8.40 -16.54 -4.06
CA GLN A 24 9.42 -16.87 -3.05
C GLN A 24 10.39 -15.72 -2.70
N SER A 25 10.08 -14.47 -3.11
CA SER A 25 10.93 -13.30 -2.90
C SER A 25 10.10 -12.04 -2.61
N PRO A 26 10.57 -11.14 -1.71
CA PRO A 26 9.95 -9.83 -1.48
C PRO A 26 10.19 -8.83 -2.63
N PHE A 27 11.07 -9.14 -3.59
CA PHE A 27 11.42 -8.26 -4.70
C PHE A 27 10.84 -8.81 -6.01
N TRP A 28 10.09 -7.98 -6.72
CA TRP A 28 9.46 -8.34 -7.98
C TRP A 28 9.97 -7.44 -9.08
N ILE A 29 10.35 -8.03 -10.20
CA ILE A 29 10.77 -7.27 -11.38
C ILE A 29 9.56 -7.04 -12.28
N LEU A 30 9.29 -5.78 -12.61
CA LEU A 30 8.18 -5.34 -13.45
C LEU A 30 8.68 -4.56 -14.67
N ASN A 31 7.93 -4.60 -15.74
CA ASN A 31 8.13 -3.75 -16.91
C ASN A 31 7.07 -2.64 -16.89
N ILE A 32 7.50 -1.38 -16.69
CA ILE A 32 6.60 -0.22 -16.67
C ILE A 32 7.06 0.76 -17.75
N PRO A 33 6.15 1.27 -18.60
CA PRO A 33 6.51 2.07 -19.77
C PRO A 33 7.21 3.40 -19.44
N SER A 34 6.95 4.01 -18.29
CA SER A 34 7.52 5.30 -17.91
C SER A 34 7.65 5.50 -16.40
N GLU A 35 8.55 6.39 -15.99
CA GLU A 35 8.68 6.80 -14.58
C GLU A 35 7.39 7.46 -14.07
N GLU A 36 6.68 8.21 -14.91
CA GLU A 36 5.40 8.84 -14.54
C GLU A 36 4.35 7.80 -14.17
N MET A 37 4.24 6.72 -14.94
CA MET A 37 3.33 5.60 -14.64
C MET A 37 3.75 4.88 -13.36
N ALA A 38 5.05 4.66 -13.15
CA ALA A 38 5.57 4.08 -11.91
C ALA A 38 5.19 4.94 -10.69
N ARG A 39 5.40 6.26 -10.75
CA ARG A 39 4.96 7.21 -9.72
C ARG A 39 3.44 7.18 -9.54
N GLY A 40 2.68 7.11 -10.63
CA GLY A 40 1.22 6.99 -10.59
C GLY A 40 0.73 5.74 -9.87
N LEU A 41 1.36 4.59 -10.13
CA LEU A 41 1.07 3.34 -9.45
C LEU A 41 1.39 3.41 -7.95
N MET A 42 2.56 3.96 -7.59
CA MET A 42 3.00 4.04 -6.20
C MET A 42 2.15 5.02 -5.38
N ARG A 43 1.64 6.10 -6.00
CA ARG A 43 0.64 7.00 -5.39
C ARG A 43 -0.66 6.30 -5.00
N ARG A 44 -0.91 5.05 -5.34
CA ARG A 44 -2.13 4.32 -4.95
C ARG A 44 -1.85 3.02 -4.22
N THR A 45 -0.68 2.46 -4.40
CA THR A 45 -0.37 1.11 -3.93
C THR A 45 -0.08 1.11 -2.43
N VAL A 46 -0.81 0.28 -1.67
CA VAL A 46 -0.60 0.11 -0.21
C VAL A 46 0.21 -1.14 0.15
N CYS A 47 0.33 -2.10 -0.78
CA CYS A 47 1.03 -3.37 -0.54
C CYS A 47 2.55 -3.28 -0.80
N ALA A 48 2.96 -2.34 -1.65
CA ALA A 48 4.35 -2.12 -2.03
C ALA A 48 4.98 -1.07 -1.13
N LYS A 49 6.26 -1.29 -0.79
CA LYS A 49 7.03 -0.33 -0.01
C LYS A 49 7.59 0.78 -0.89
N SER A 50 8.31 0.41 -1.95
CA SER A 50 8.99 1.35 -2.83
C SER A 50 9.14 0.75 -4.23
N ILE A 51 9.30 1.63 -5.22
CA ILE A 51 9.67 1.25 -6.59
C ILE A 51 11.00 1.88 -6.99
N PHE A 52 11.79 1.10 -7.72
CA PHE A 52 13.14 1.47 -8.16
C PHE A 52 13.27 1.28 -9.67
N GLU A 53 13.94 2.20 -10.34
CA GLU A 53 14.49 1.94 -11.69
C GLU A 53 15.64 0.95 -11.54
N LEU A 54 15.49 -0.24 -12.10
CA LEU A 54 16.50 -1.29 -12.01
C LEU A 54 17.60 -1.02 -13.02
N TRP A 55 18.83 -0.84 -12.50
CA TRP A 55 20.02 -0.68 -13.32
C TRP A 55 20.77 -2.00 -13.47
N GLY A 56 20.79 -2.83 -12.43
CA GLY A 56 21.44 -4.13 -12.51
C GLY A 56 20.85 -5.16 -11.57
N HIS A 57 20.93 -6.42 -11.99
CA HIS A 57 20.52 -7.59 -11.21
C HIS A 57 21.53 -8.72 -11.38
N GLY A 58 21.74 -9.50 -10.33
CA GLY A 58 22.57 -10.70 -10.38
C GLY A 58 22.29 -11.66 -9.22
N ARG A 59 22.69 -12.92 -9.38
CA ARG A 59 22.72 -13.93 -8.30
C ARG A 59 24.06 -13.98 -7.55
N SER A 60 25.01 -13.18 -8.02
CA SER A 60 26.31 -12.97 -7.38
C SER A 60 26.76 -11.53 -7.60
N SER A 61 27.73 -11.07 -6.81
CA SER A 61 28.33 -9.75 -7.00
C SER A 61 28.90 -9.57 -8.41
N GLY A 62 29.53 -10.61 -8.97
CA GLY A 62 30.08 -10.58 -10.32
C GLY A 62 29.00 -10.41 -11.41
N GLU A 63 27.89 -11.13 -11.28
CA GLU A 63 26.75 -10.99 -12.19
C GLU A 63 26.12 -9.59 -12.10
N LEU A 64 25.95 -9.06 -10.89
CA LEU A 64 25.43 -7.70 -10.69
C LEU A 64 26.34 -6.68 -11.39
N TYR A 65 27.66 -6.78 -11.22
CA TYR A 65 28.59 -5.84 -11.84
C TYR A 65 28.59 -5.95 -13.37
N ALA A 66 28.49 -7.15 -13.92
CA ALA A 66 28.34 -7.36 -15.36
C ALA A 66 27.03 -6.73 -15.86
N SER A 67 25.94 -6.93 -15.13
CA SER A 67 24.63 -6.33 -15.45
C SER A 67 24.69 -4.80 -15.44
N LEU A 68 25.34 -4.20 -14.43
CA LEU A 68 25.50 -2.76 -14.31
C LEU A 68 26.35 -2.15 -15.44
N LYS A 69 27.42 -2.82 -15.86
CA LYS A 69 28.24 -2.38 -16.99
C LYS A 69 27.51 -2.41 -18.33
N ASN A 70 26.52 -3.30 -18.46
CA ASN A 70 25.70 -3.43 -19.67
C ASN A 70 24.49 -2.48 -19.69
N TYR A 71 24.21 -1.78 -18.58
CA TYR A 71 23.09 -0.85 -18.53
C TYR A 71 23.40 0.42 -19.35
N PRO A 72 22.42 0.96 -20.13
CA PRO A 72 22.65 2.12 -20.98
C PRO A 72 23.16 3.34 -20.21
N MET A 73 24.38 3.78 -20.56
CA MET A 73 25.06 4.90 -19.92
C MET A 73 24.29 6.22 -20.04
N ASP A 74 23.68 6.46 -21.18
CA ASP A 74 22.79 7.58 -21.50
C ASP A 74 21.59 7.68 -20.54
N LYS A 75 21.12 6.57 -19.98
CA LYS A 75 20.07 6.56 -18.94
C LYS A 75 20.60 6.81 -17.53
N MET A 76 21.85 6.44 -17.25
CA MET A 76 22.48 6.65 -15.93
C MET A 76 22.98 8.06 -15.75
N LEU A 77 23.65 8.60 -16.77
CA LEU A 77 24.38 9.86 -16.72
C LEU A 77 23.59 11.03 -16.12
N PRO A 78 22.29 11.24 -16.43
CA PRO A 78 21.52 12.33 -15.84
C PRO A 78 21.51 12.35 -14.31
N TYR A 79 21.70 11.19 -13.67
CA TYR A 79 21.62 11.04 -12.22
C TYR A 79 22.98 10.90 -11.53
N LEU A 80 24.07 11.04 -12.29
CA LEU A 80 25.45 10.84 -11.83
C LEU A 80 26.32 12.09 -11.97
N GLN A 81 25.72 13.23 -12.34
CA GLN A 81 26.43 14.46 -12.71
C GLN A 81 27.13 15.14 -11.52
N PRO A 82 28.23 15.90 -11.75
CA PRO A 82 29.01 16.54 -10.68
C PRO A 82 28.29 17.61 -9.86
N ASP A 83 27.29 18.24 -10.45
CA ASP A 83 26.43 19.26 -9.84
C ASP A 83 25.31 18.64 -8.97
N SER A 84 25.04 17.34 -9.14
CA SER A 84 24.02 16.62 -8.38
C SER A 84 24.53 16.09 -7.04
N THR A 85 23.59 15.77 -6.15
CA THR A 85 23.89 15.09 -4.89
C THR A 85 23.24 13.73 -4.78
N TYR A 86 23.94 12.76 -4.18
CA TYR A 86 23.39 11.41 -4.04
C TYR A 86 23.66 10.75 -2.69
N LYS A 87 22.88 9.70 -2.40
CA LYS A 87 23.20 8.71 -1.36
C LYS A 87 22.92 7.29 -1.85
N ILE A 88 23.68 6.33 -1.33
CA ILE A 88 23.46 4.90 -1.57
C ILE A 88 22.96 4.26 -0.27
N HIS A 89 21.79 3.63 -0.35
CA HIS A 89 21.22 2.80 0.72
C HIS A 89 21.49 1.34 0.47
N ILE A 90 21.63 0.58 1.55
CA ILE A 90 21.70 -0.87 1.49
C ILE A 90 20.56 -1.43 2.32
N HIS A 91 19.74 -2.26 1.69
CA HIS A 91 18.64 -2.95 2.33
C HIS A 91 18.77 -4.45 2.10
N THR A 92 18.83 -5.18 3.19
CA THR A 92 18.95 -6.62 3.21
C THR A 92 17.66 -7.22 3.75
N PHE A 93 17.11 -8.19 3.02
CA PHE A 93 16.02 -9.01 3.51
C PHE A 93 16.58 -10.22 4.26
N ASN A 94 16.03 -10.52 5.44
CA ASN A 94 16.44 -11.64 6.31
C ASN A 94 17.90 -11.65 6.80
N LYS A 95 18.64 -10.55 6.69
CA LYS A 95 19.99 -10.42 7.25
C LYS A 95 20.24 -9.01 7.75
N THR A 96 21.07 -8.86 8.79
CA THR A 96 21.57 -7.56 9.24
C THR A 96 23.05 -7.46 8.92
N LEU A 97 23.44 -6.41 8.20
CA LEU A 97 24.85 -6.14 7.88
C LEU A 97 25.46 -5.14 8.85
N THR A 98 26.74 -5.33 9.16
CA THR A 98 27.55 -4.35 9.91
C THR A 98 27.87 -3.14 9.05
N GLN A 99 28.23 -2.02 9.68
CA GLN A 99 28.60 -0.81 8.96
C GLN A 99 29.81 -1.02 8.03
N ALA A 100 30.81 -1.79 8.47
CA ALA A 100 31.98 -2.12 7.65
C ALA A 100 31.61 -2.93 6.40
N GLN A 101 30.68 -3.89 6.52
CA GLN A 101 30.18 -4.65 5.38
C GLN A 101 29.42 -3.76 4.39
N LYS A 102 28.62 -2.81 4.90
CA LYS A 102 27.90 -1.85 4.06
C LYS A 102 28.85 -0.95 3.26
N ILE A 103 29.88 -0.43 3.92
CA ILE A 103 30.90 0.41 3.27
C ILE A 103 31.61 -0.39 2.17
N LYS A 104 32.07 -1.61 2.45
CA LYS A 104 32.71 -2.48 1.46
C LYS A 104 31.85 -2.70 0.21
N LYS A 105 30.53 -2.82 0.36
CA LYS A 105 29.60 -2.97 -0.77
C LYS A 105 29.42 -1.67 -1.57
N ILE A 106 29.47 -0.51 -0.91
CA ILE A 106 29.45 0.80 -1.58
C ILE A 106 30.76 1.02 -2.35
N ASP A 107 31.90 0.74 -1.73
CA ASP A 107 33.23 0.88 -2.35
C ASP A 107 33.35 -0.02 -3.59
N ALA A 108 32.73 -1.20 -3.56
CA ALA A 108 32.71 -2.09 -4.71
C ALA A 108 31.95 -1.53 -5.94
N LEU A 109 31.20 -0.43 -5.80
CA LEU A 109 30.53 0.29 -6.89
C LEU A 109 31.38 1.44 -7.47
N GLU A 110 32.63 1.62 -7.03
CA GLU A 110 33.53 2.69 -7.50
C GLU A 110 33.77 2.66 -9.02
N PHE A 111 33.55 1.51 -9.68
CA PHE A 111 33.63 1.40 -11.14
C PHE A 111 32.51 2.16 -11.88
N LEU A 112 31.43 2.54 -11.19
CA LEU A 112 30.37 3.36 -11.76
C LEU A 112 30.78 4.83 -11.75
N PRO A 113 30.43 5.63 -12.78
CA PRO A 113 30.90 6.99 -12.94
C PRO A 113 30.12 7.98 -12.07
N PHE A 114 30.04 7.72 -10.76
CA PHE A 114 29.50 8.66 -9.79
C PHE A 114 30.42 9.88 -9.69
N SER A 115 30.01 10.99 -10.29
CA SER A 115 30.75 12.26 -10.22
C SER A 115 30.12 13.29 -9.29
N GLY A 116 28.86 13.06 -8.87
CA GLY A 116 28.14 13.90 -7.91
C GLY A 116 28.71 13.87 -6.48
N LYS A 117 28.17 14.72 -5.60
CA LYS A 117 28.60 14.80 -4.20
C LYS A 117 27.74 13.94 -3.28
N VAL A 118 28.36 13.25 -2.33
CA VAL A 118 27.63 12.46 -1.33
C VAL A 118 26.90 13.38 -0.35
N ASN A 119 25.58 13.25 -0.25
CA ASN A 119 24.74 13.96 0.73
C ASN A 119 23.83 12.98 1.46
N LEU A 120 24.13 12.70 2.73
CA LEU A 120 23.39 11.71 3.52
C LEU A 120 22.05 12.23 4.05
N LYS A 121 21.86 13.55 4.12
CA LYS A 121 20.68 14.18 4.73
C LYS A 121 19.59 14.49 3.70
N ASN A 122 19.95 15.20 2.63
CA ASN A 122 19.00 15.66 1.62
C ASN A 122 19.59 15.51 0.20
N PRO A 123 19.77 14.28 -0.29
CA PRO A 123 20.25 14.04 -1.64
C PRO A 123 19.16 14.30 -2.69
N GLU A 124 19.59 14.65 -3.90
CA GLU A 124 18.71 14.70 -5.08
C GLU A 124 18.42 13.30 -5.63
N HIS A 125 19.40 12.40 -5.57
CA HIS A 125 19.28 11.04 -6.09
C HIS A 125 19.56 10.01 -5.00
N ILE A 126 18.68 9.02 -4.89
CA ILE A 126 18.80 7.95 -3.92
C ILE A 126 18.96 6.64 -4.68
N PHE A 127 20.06 5.94 -4.45
CA PHE A 127 20.32 4.63 -5.02
C PHE A 127 20.22 3.57 -3.94
N TRP A 128 19.87 2.36 -4.32
CA TRP A 128 19.70 1.25 -3.40
C TRP A 128 20.42 0.01 -3.91
N ILE A 129 21.16 -0.63 -3.02
CA ILE A 129 21.53 -2.04 -3.11
C ILE A 129 20.47 -2.82 -2.32
N LEU A 130 19.76 -3.72 -2.99
CA LEU A 130 18.79 -4.61 -2.38
C LEU A 130 19.33 -6.03 -2.40
N GLU A 131 19.35 -6.70 -1.26
CA GLU A 131 19.85 -8.07 -1.13
C GLU A 131 18.77 -8.98 -0.58
N ASP A 132 18.57 -10.12 -1.23
CA ASP A 132 17.62 -11.15 -0.83
C ASP A 132 18.35 -12.38 -0.31
N TYR A 133 18.29 -12.61 0.99
CA TYR A 133 18.85 -13.81 1.64
C TYR A 133 17.81 -14.94 1.80
N GLY A 134 16.66 -14.84 1.13
CA GLY A 134 15.61 -15.86 1.16
C GLY A 134 14.72 -15.79 2.39
N MET A 135 13.79 -16.74 2.48
CA MET A 135 12.63 -16.65 3.39
C MET A 135 12.85 -17.30 4.76
N ASP A 136 13.87 -18.16 4.93
CA ASP A 136 14.12 -18.86 6.20
C ASP A 136 15.03 -18.04 7.12
N PRO A 137 14.49 -17.40 8.18
CA PRO A 137 15.30 -16.60 9.10
C PRO A 137 16.21 -17.46 10.00
N ASN A 138 15.98 -18.78 10.08
CA ASN A 138 16.79 -19.69 10.89
C ASN A 138 17.96 -20.27 10.10
N ASN A 139 17.94 -20.17 8.77
CA ASN A 139 18.97 -20.71 7.88
C ASN A 139 19.36 -19.68 6.82
N VAL A 140 19.83 -18.52 7.28
CA VAL A 140 20.22 -17.40 6.42
C VAL A 140 21.57 -17.71 5.76
N PRO A 141 21.67 -17.70 4.42
CA PRO A 141 22.93 -17.98 3.73
C PRO A 141 23.98 -16.88 3.95
N GLU A 142 25.24 -17.21 3.68
CA GLU A 142 26.36 -16.27 3.77
C GLU A 142 26.26 -15.17 2.71
N GLU A 143 25.94 -15.56 1.48
CA GLU A 143 25.73 -14.69 0.32
C GLU A 143 24.23 -14.63 -0.04
N PRO A 144 23.74 -13.49 -0.58
CA PRO A 144 22.36 -13.35 -0.99
C PRO A 144 22.07 -14.15 -2.26
N PHE A 145 20.84 -14.68 -2.40
CA PHE A 145 20.38 -15.34 -3.62
C PHE A 145 20.20 -14.36 -4.78
N HIS A 146 19.81 -13.13 -4.46
CA HIS A 146 19.62 -12.07 -5.44
C HIS A 146 20.13 -10.73 -4.94
N LEU A 147 20.76 -10.00 -5.84
CA LEU A 147 21.27 -8.65 -5.67
C LEU A 147 20.64 -7.76 -6.73
N TYR A 148 20.16 -6.59 -6.30
CA TYR A 148 19.61 -5.58 -7.19
C TYR A 148 20.27 -4.24 -6.91
N PHE A 149 20.55 -3.48 -7.94
CA PHE A 149 20.98 -2.09 -7.83
C PHE A 149 20.11 -1.21 -8.70
N GLY A 150 19.65 -0.09 -8.13
CA GLY A 150 18.77 0.81 -8.85
C GLY A 150 18.56 2.16 -8.19
N ARG A 151 17.93 3.06 -8.94
CA ARG A 151 17.56 4.41 -8.50
C ARG A 151 16.16 4.38 -7.90
N TRP A 152 15.98 4.92 -6.70
CA TRP A 152 14.68 5.07 -6.06
C TRP A 152 13.83 6.11 -6.80
N ILE A 153 12.54 5.80 -6.93
CA ILE A 153 11.58 6.63 -7.65
C ILE A 153 10.53 7.17 -6.70
N ALA A 154 9.83 6.27 -6.02
CA ALA A 154 8.71 6.62 -5.17
C ALA A 154 8.46 5.51 -4.13
N ASP A 155 7.96 5.94 -2.98
CA ASP A 155 7.40 5.05 -1.97
C ASP A 155 5.90 4.84 -2.23
N GLY A 156 5.41 3.69 -1.76
CA GLY A 156 3.97 3.38 -1.72
C GLY A 156 3.31 4.04 -0.53
N GLN A 157 2.00 3.85 -0.42
CA GLN A 157 1.17 4.42 0.62
C GLN A 157 0.98 3.46 1.82
N ARG A 158 2.04 2.74 2.21
CA ARG A 158 1.94 1.68 3.23
C ARG A 158 1.64 2.24 4.62
N GLU A 159 2.12 3.44 4.90
CA GLU A 159 1.87 4.21 6.12
C GLU A 159 0.37 4.45 6.37
N LEU A 160 -0.46 4.43 5.33
CA LEU A 160 -1.91 4.53 5.48
C LEU A 160 -2.49 3.37 6.30
N ILE A 161 -1.92 2.17 6.19
CA ILE A 161 -2.39 1.00 6.95
C ILE A 161 -2.31 1.27 8.45
N GLU A 162 -1.22 1.91 8.89
CA GLU A 162 -1.01 2.22 10.30
C GLU A 162 -1.81 3.46 10.75
N SER A 163 -1.86 4.50 9.91
CA SER A 163 -2.59 5.75 10.15
C SER A 163 -4.09 5.53 10.27
N TYR A 164 -4.67 4.69 9.42
CA TYR A 164 -6.10 4.37 9.36
C TYR A 164 -6.48 3.09 10.11
N SER A 165 -5.56 2.55 10.91
CA SER A 165 -5.79 1.34 11.70
C SER A 165 -7.00 1.48 12.60
N ILE A 166 -7.80 0.41 12.68
CA ILE A 166 -9.07 0.39 13.42
C ILE A 166 -8.88 0.80 14.88
N LYS A 167 -7.75 0.40 15.50
CA LYS A 167 -7.42 0.71 16.90
C LYS A 167 -7.42 2.21 17.18
N LYS A 168 -7.05 3.03 16.20
CA LYS A 168 -6.94 4.50 16.28
C LYS A 168 -8.25 5.22 15.94
N ARG A 169 -9.28 4.54 15.40
CA ARG A 169 -10.55 5.18 14.97
C ARG A 169 -11.39 5.65 16.15
N HIS A 170 -12.03 6.81 16.02
CA HIS A 170 -12.91 7.35 17.05
C HIS A 170 -14.13 6.45 17.24
N PHE A 171 -14.81 6.12 16.15
CA PHE A 171 -15.91 5.17 16.09
C PHE A 171 -15.43 3.81 15.54
N ILE A 172 -15.69 2.74 16.29
CA ILE A 172 -15.38 1.36 15.88
C ILE A 172 -16.69 0.59 15.75
N GLY A 173 -16.97 0.07 14.55
CA GLY A 173 -17.97 -0.96 14.35
C GLY A 173 -17.40 -2.31 14.77
N ASN A 174 -18.24 -3.17 15.33
CA ASN A 174 -17.92 -4.56 15.70
C ASN A 174 -17.36 -5.42 14.54
N THR A 175 -17.61 -5.05 13.28
CA THR A 175 -17.18 -5.79 12.09
C THR A 175 -16.19 -5.02 11.21
N SER A 176 -15.65 -3.87 11.68
CA SER A 176 -14.79 -2.97 10.91
C SER A 176 -13.70 -3.68 10.10
N MET A 177 -13.71 -3.44 8.78
CA MET A 177 -12.66 -3.92 7.88
C MET A 177 -11.31 -3.26 8.14
N ASP A 178 -10.25 -4.05 8.00
CA ASP A 178 -8.86 -3.62 8.08
C ASP A 178 -8.55 -2.51 7.06
N ALA A 179 -7.64 -1.60 7.45
CA ALA A 179 -7.28 -0.46 6.63
C ALA A 179 -6.65 -0.88 5.30
N CYS A 180 -5.77 -1.88 5.29
CA CYS A 180 -5.10 -2.35 4.07
C CYS A 180 -6.11 -2.83 3.04
N LEU A 181 -7.04 -3.71 3.46
CA LEU A 181 -8.07 -4.25 2.57
C LEU A 181 -9.02 -3.14 2.08
N SER A 182 -9.37 -2.19 2.96
CA SER A 182 -10.19 -1.03 2.58
C SER A 182 -9.57 -0.19 1.46
N PHE A 183 -8.25 0.03 1.49
CA PHE A 183 -7.55 0.75 0.42
C PHE A 183 -7.40 -0.10 -0.86
N ILE A 184 -7.20 -1.41 -0.74
CA ILE A 184 -7.19 -2.32 -1.89
C ILE A 184 -8.54 -2.28 -2.61
N MET A 185 -9.65 -2.34 -1.87
CA MET A 185 -11.00 -2.29 -2.45
C MET A 185 -11.28 -0.95 -3.12
N ALA A 186 -10.90 0.18 -2.52
CA ALA A 186 -10.98 1.49 -3.15
C ALA A 186 -10.15 1.58 -4.45
N ASN A 187 -8.99 0.91 -4.51
CA ASN A 187 -8.22 0.80 -5.74
C ASN A 187 -8.88 -0.10 -6.79
N HIS A 188 -9.47 -1.23 -6.39
CA HIS A 188 -10.22 -2.12 -7.28
C HIS A 188 -11.46 -1.42 -7.87
N GLY A 189 -12.16 -0.63 -7.05
CA GLY A 189 -13.24 0.26 -7.48
C GLY A 189 -12.76 1.46 -8.32
N ARG A 190 -11.44 1.61 -8.51
CA ARG A 190 -10.81 2.70 -9.27
C ARG A 190 -11.27 4.09 -8.82
N VAL A 191 -11.50 4.26 -7.52
CA VAL A 191 -12.02 5.50 -6.94
C VAL A 191 -11.11 6.68 -7.26
N LYS A 192 -11.68 7.75 -7.78
CA LYS A 192 -11.03 9.01 -8.16
C LYS A 192 -11.61 10.19 -7.38
N PRO A 193 -10.89 11.33 -7.40
CA PRO A 193 -11.44 12.58 -6.89
C PRO A 193 -12.78 12.92 -7.57
N ASN A 194 -13.75 13.34 -6.76
CA ASN A 194 -15.11 13.70 -7.14
C ASN A 194 -16.05 12.54 -7.53
N ASP A 195 -15.58 11.29 -7.49
CA ASP A 195 -16.48 10.14 -7.59
C ASP A 195 -17.49 10.16 -6.44
N ILE A 196 -18.72 9.68 -6.68
CA ILE A 196 -19.68 9.37 -5.64
C ILE A 196 -19.60 7.87 -5.37
N VAL A 197 -19.04 7.50 -4.21
CA VAL A 197 -18.91 6.12 -3.76
C VAL A 197 -20.00 5.79 -2.77
N TYR A 198 -20.65 4.65 -3.00
CA TYR A 198 -21.73 4.14 -2.15
C TYR A 198 -21.35 2.81 -1.51
N ASP A 199 -21.59 2.71 -0.22
CA ASP A 199 -21.48 1.47 0.55
C ASP A 199 -22.86 1.09 1.10
N PRO A 200 -23.50 0.02 0.59
CA PRO A 200 -24.81 -0.41 1.07
C PRO A 200 -24.81 -0.97 2.50
N PHE A 201 -23.67 -1.15 3.16
CA PHE A 201 -23.56 -1.77 4.48
C PHE A 201 -22.50 -1.06 5.36
N VAL A 202 -22.59 0.26 5.51
CA VAL A 202 -21.54 1.10 6.15
C VAL A 202 -21.26 0.84 7.64
N GLY A 203 -22.03 -0.04 8.28
CA GLY A 203 -22.00 -0.15 9.72
C GLY A 203 -22.62 -1.39 10.33
N THR A 204 -22.69 -2.56 9.68
CA THR A 204 -23.54 -3.60 10.27
C THR A 204 -22.98 -4.14 11.60
N GLY A 205 -23.57 -3.62 12.66
CA GLY A 205 -23.48 -3.98 14.05
C GLY A 205 -24.10 -5.33 14.38
N LEU A 206 -23.84 -6.42 13.66
CA LEU A 206 -24.34 -7.75 14.09
C LEU A 206 -23.50 -8.34 15.24
N GLY A 207 -23.50 -7.63 16.37
CA GLY A 207 -23.00 -8.10 17.64
C GLY A 207 -24.14 -8.77 18.41
N GLY A 208 -24.42 -10.04 18.09
CA GLY A 208 -25.16 -10.97 18.94
C GLY A 208 -26.67 -10.74 19.09
N MET A 209 -27.46 -11.33 18.19
CA MET A 209 -28.70 -11.97 18.62
C MET A 209 -28.43 -13.47 18.70
N PRO A 210 -28.66 -14.14 19.85
CA PRO A 210 -28.68 -15.59 19.89
C PRO A 210 -29.95 -16.06 19.18
N TYR A 211 -29.87 -16.31 17.88
CA TYR A 211 -30.84 -17.21 17.24
C TYR A 211 -30.46 -18.63 17.63
N LEU A 212 -31.29 -19.21 18.50
CA LEU A 212 -31.27 -20.62 18.84
C LEU A 212 -31.71 -21.41 17.61
N GLY A 213 -30.77 -21.98 16.85
CA GLY A 213 -31.10 -22.97 15.82
C GLY A 213 -30.25 -22.92 14.55
N SER A 214 -29.61 -24.07 14.26
CA SER A 214 -28.84 -24.43 13.07
C SER A 214 -27.38 -23.93 13.03
N GLY A 215 -26.48 -24.92 13.20
CA GLY A 215 -25.04 -24.74 13.14
C GLY A 215 -24.56 -24.48 11.73
N ILE A 216 -24.25 -23.21 11.45
CA ILE A 216 -23.28 -22.80 10.45
C ILE A 216 -22.70 -21.46 10.91
N ALA A 217 -21.47 -21.48 11.42
CA ALA A 217 -20.76 -20.26 11.81
C ALA A 217 -20.48 -19.44 10.55
N LYS A 218 -21.29 -18.39 10.33
CA LYS A 218 -21.11 -17.44 9.24
C LYS A 218 -20.38 -16.21 9.80
N PHE A 219 -19.06 -16.17 9.63
CA PHE A 219 -18.30 -14.93 9.77
C PHE A 219 -18.75 -14.01 8.63
N VAL A 220 -19.49 -12.96 8.97
CA VAL A 220 -19.82 -11.86 8.07
C VAL A 220 -19.09 -10.64 8.62
N LEU A 221 -18.13 -10.16 7.84
CA LEU A 221 -17.31 -8.97 8.08
C LEU A 221 -17.99 -7.81 7.36
N THR A 222 -17.96 -6.59 7.92
CA THR A 222 -18.71 -5.44 7.38
C THR A 222 -18.11 -4.13 7.85
N PRO A 223 -17.88 -3.14 6.97
CA PRO A 223 -16.95 -2.05 7.24
C PRO A 223 -17.56 -1.00 8.17
N GLY A 224 -17.24 -1.03 9.46
CA GLY A 224 -17.37 0.19 10.28
C GLY A 224 -16.51 1.31 9.71
N GLY A 225 -17.09 2.14 8.84
CA GLY A 225 -16.55 3.32 8.17
C GLY A 225 -15.30 3.13 7.28
N GLY A 226 -14.67 1.96 7.26
CA GLY A 226 -13.35 1.76 6.63
C GLY A 226 -13.33 2.07 5.13
N LEU A 227 -14.33 1.58 4.40
CA LEU A 227 -14.47 1.78 2.96
C LEU A 227 -14.79 3.22 2.58
N LEU A 228 -15.63 3.88 3.36
CA LEU A 228 -15.91 5.30 3.15
C LEU A 228 -14.65 6.14 3.39
N ILE A 229 -13.90 5.84 4.45
CA ILE A 229 -12.69 6.59 4.78
C ILE A 229 -11.61 6.38 3.69
N SER A 230 -11.38 5.15 3.23
CA SER A 230 -10.39 4.90 2.16
C SER A 230 -10.78 5.53 0.83
N SER A 231 -12.08 5.54 0.50
CA SER A 231 -12.60 6.19 -0.71
C SER A 231 -12.49 7.72 -0.61
N ALA A 232 -12.85 8.30 0.54
CA ALA A 232 -12.73 9.74 0.80
C ALA A 232 -11.26 10.20 0.82
N HIS A 233 -10.33 9.34 1.27
CA HIS A 233 -8.90 9.61 1.19
C HIS A 233 -8.43 9.84 -0.26
N PHE A 234 -9.01 9.11 -1.22
CA PHE A 234 -8.76 9.33 -2.65
C PHE A 234 -9.59 10.47 -3.26
N GLY A 235 -10.31 11.24 -2.43
CA GLY A 235 -11.04 12.44 -2.82
C GLY A 235 -12.46 12.20 -3.32
N ALA A 236 -13.01 11.01 -3.13
CA ALA A 236 -14.39 10.71 -3.49
C ALA A 236 -15.37 11.20 -2.42
N TYR A 237 -16.54 11.65 -2.87
CA TYR A 237 -17.69 11.86 -2.02
C TYR A 237 -18.30 10.51 -1.63
N VAL A 238 -18.63 10.35 -0.35
CA VAL A 238 -19.01 9.05 0.19
C VAL A 238 -20.37 9.10 0.85
N CYS A 239 -21.16 8.08 0.57
CA CYS A 239 -22.44 7.85 1.21
C CYS A 239 -22.64 6.36 1.47
N GLY A 240 -23.61 6.03 2.29
CA GLY A 240 -24.00 4.65 2.42
C GLY A 240 -25.27 4.41 3.22
N THR A 241 -25.60 3.14 3.40
CA THR A 241 -26.79 2.73 4.14
C THR A 241 -26.47 1.66 5.15
N ASP A 242 -27.27 1.60 6.19
CA ASP A 242 -27.32 0.44 7.08
C ASP A 242 -28.74 0.26 7.62
N ILE A 243 -29.12 -0.97 7.93
CA ILE A 243 -30.44 -1.26 8.49
C ILE A 243 -30.52 -0.88 9.98
N ASP A 244 -29.38 -0.83 10.68
CA ASP A 244 -29.33 -0.53 12.10
C ASP A 244 -29.30 0.99 12.37
N TYR A 245 -30.46 1.50 12.78
CA TYR A 245 -30.64 2.87 13.26
C TYR A 245 -29.61 3.28 14.32
N ASN A 246 -29.30 2.39 15.27
CA ASN A 246 -28.37 2.72 16.34
C ASN A 246 -26.96 2.91 15.81
N THR A 247 -26.54 2.06 14.86
CA THR A 247 -25.19 2.18 14.32
C THR A 247 -25.02 3.44 13.47
N ILE A 248 -25.97 3.76 12.58
CA ILE A 248 -25.93 5.01 11.79
C ILE A 248 -25.84 6.24 12.69
N HIS A 249 -26.63 6.28 13.76
CA HIS A 249 -26.69 7.42 14.66
C HIS A 249 -25.69 7.37 15.83
N GLY A 250 -24.78 6.38 15.87
CA GLY A 250 -23.78 6.27 16.94
C GLY A 250 -24.38 6.00 18.33
N LEU A 251 -25.57 5.41 18.41
CA LEU A 251 -26.28 5.13 19.64
C LEU A 251 -25.94 3.74 20.18
N GLY A 252 -26.12 3.55 21.49
CA GLY A 252 -26.02 2.24 22.12
C GLY A 252 -24.63 1.90 22.65
N LYS A 253 -24.35 0.60 22.79
CA LYS A 253 -23.13 0.10 23.43
C LYS A 253 -21.90 0.34 22.55
N ALA A 254 -20.80 0.73 23.18
CA ALA A 254 -19.52 0.84 22.49
C ALA A 254 -18.96 -0.56 22.20
N SER A 255 -18.27 -0.71 21.07
CA SER A 255 -17.59 -1.97 20.71
C SER A 255 -16.27 -2.17 21.47
N ARG A 256 -15.79 -1.15 22.19
CA ARG A 256 -14.53 -1.19 22.94
C ARG A 256 -14.69 -1.93 24.27
N LYS A 257 -13.74 -2.83 24.56
CA LYS A 257 -13.62 -3.49 25.87
C LYS A 257 -13.46 -2.40 26.95
N ASN A 258 -14.33 -2.43 27.96
CA ASN A 258 -14.43 -1.48 29.09
C ASN A 258 -15.19 -0.16 28.82
N GLN A 259 -15.82 0.01 27.67
CA GLN A 259 -16.72 1.15 27.42
C GLN A 259 -18.15 0.64 27.29
N LYS A 260 -19.06 1.09 28.16
CA LYS A 260 -20.46 0.61 28.17
C LYS A 260 -21.32 1.27 27.09
N TRP A 261 -21.09 2.56 26.82
CA TRP A 261 -21.91 3.35 25.91
C TRP A 261 -21.05 4.21 25.00
N ARG A 262 -21.55 4.44 23.79
CA ARG A 262 -20.92 5.31 22.80
C ARG A 262 -20.95 6.76 23.25
N GLY A 263 -19.90 7.51 22.90
CA GLY A 263 -19.88 8.96 23.08
C GLY A 263 -20.85 9.68 22.13
N PRO A 264 -21.27 10.93 22.43
CA PRO A 264 -22.18 11.70 21.58
C PRO A 264 -21.64 11.96 20.15
N ASP A 265 -20.32 11.91 19.97
CA ASP A 265 -19.64 12.04 18.67
C ASP A 265 -19.11 10.69 18.13
N GLU A 266 -19.52 9.55 18.67
CA GLU A 266 -19.01 8.24 18.24
C GLU A 266 -19.82 7.64 17.08
N ASN A 267 -19.73 8.28 15.91
CA ASN A 267 -20.46 7.91 14.68
C ASN A 267 -19.57 7.90 13.42
N ILE A 268 -20.15 7.51 12.28
CA ILE A 268 -19.44 7.40 10.99
C ILE A 268 -18.85 8.74 10.55
N ARG A 269 -19.61 9.84 10.66
CA ARG A 269 -19.15 11.18 10.29
C ARG A 269 -17.93 11.61 11.10
N ALA A 270 -17.91 11.30 12.40
CA ALA A 270 -16.79 11.63 13.26
C ALA A 270 -15.48 10.91 12.88
N ASN A 271 -15.56 9.70 12.34
CA ASN A 271 -14.38 9.05 11.76
C ASN A 271 -13.82 9.85 10.59
N LEU A 272 -14.67 10.32 9.68
CA LEU A 272 -14.21 11.16 8.57
C LEU A 272 -13.63 12.49 9.07
N ARG A 273 -14.27 13.10 10.08
CA ARG A 273 -13.75 14.32 10.73
C ARG A 273 -12.37 14.11 11.35
N GLN A 274 -12.16 12.99 12.06
CA GLN A 274 -10.87 12.64 12.68
C GLN A 274 -9.73 12.69 11.66
N TYR A 275 -9.96 12.22 10.43
CA TYR A 275 -8.96 12.18 9.37
C TYR A 275 -8.96 13.43 8.46
N GLY A 276 -9.74 14.47 8.78
CA GLY A 276 -9.85 15.68 7.96
C GLY A 276 -10.61 15.48 6.64
N LEU A 277 -11.43 14.43 6.55
CA LEU A 277 -12.15 14.00 5.34
C LEU A 277 -13.65 14.31 5.40
N GLU A 278 -14.15 15.00 6.43
CA GLU A 278 -15.57 15.31 6.60
C GLU A 278 -16.19 16.04 5.40
N LYS A 279 -15.42 16.87 4.67
CA LYS A 279 -15.86 17.56 3.45
C LYS A 279 -16.34 16.63 2.33
N TYR A 280 -15.95 15.36 2.38
CA TYR A 280 -16.35 14.33 1.41
C TYR A 280 -17.54 13.50 1.90
N TYR A 281 -17.96 13.65 3.16
CA TYR A 281 -19.11 12.93 3.68
C TYR A 281 -20.40 13.53 3.14
N LEU A 282 -21.17 12.72 2.39
CA LEU A 282 -22.51 13.10 1.94
C LEU A 282 -23.53 12.79 3.03
N ASP A 283 -23.86 11.50 3.20
CA ASP A 283 -24.63 11.03 4.34
C ASP A 283 -24.63 9.51 4.50
N ALA A 284 -25.15 9.04 5.64
CA ALA A 284 -25.42 7.64 5.91
C ALA A 284 -26.90 7.48 6.29
N LEU A 285 -27.63 6.68 5.53
CA LEU A 285 -29.09 6.55 5.69
C LEU A 285 -29.47 5.24 6.36
N VAL A 286 -30.56 5.26 7.13
CA VAL A 286 -31.17 4.03 7.65
C VAL A 286 -31.99 3.39 6.53
N SER A 287 -31.53 2.26 6.01
CA SER A 287 -32.18 1.56 4.90
C SER A 287 -31.79 0.09 4.83
N ASP A 288 -32.71 -0.73 4.33
CA ASP A 288 -32.46 -2.11 3.96
C ASP A 288 -32.02 -2.17 2.49
N SER A 289 -30.79 -2.62 2.23
CA SER A 289 -30.20 -2.70 0.90
C SER A 289 -30.94 -3.66 -0.06
N SER A 290 -31.83 -4.51 0.45
CA SER A 290 -32.74 -5.32 -0.37
C SER A 290 -33.95 -4.52 -0.89
N ARG A 291 -34.16 -3.30 -0.39
CA ARG A 291 -35.28 -2.43 -0.76
C ARG A 291 -34.79 -1.23 -1.60
N PRO A 292 -35.41 -0.96 -2.75
CA PRO A 292 -35.01 0.16 -3.59
C PRO A 292 -35.48 1.48 -2.97
N ILE A 293 -34.56 2.19 -2.32
CA ILE A 293 -34.78 3.60 -1.89
C ILE A 293 -34.29 4.62 -2.92
N TRP A 294 -33.53 4.13 -3.91
CA TRP A 294 -32.86 4.92 -4.91
C TRP A 294 -33.74 5.12 -6.14
N ARG A 295 -33.68 6.30 -6.75
CA ARG A 295 -34.32 6.56 -8.05
C ARG A 295 -33.70 5.66 -9.13
N LYS A 296 -34.48 5.30 -10.16
CA LYS A 296 -33.94 4.55 -11.30
C LYS A 296 -32.93 5.42 -12.08
N GLY A 297 -31.74 4.88 -12.35
CA GLY A 297 -30.67 5.54 -13.11
C GLY A 297 -29.28 5.28 -12.54
N THR A 298 -28.24 5.80 -13.19
CA THR A 298 -26.87 5.79 -12.65
C THR A 298 -26.77 6.84 -11.54
N LEU A 299 -26.34 6.41 -10.35
CA LEU A 299 -26.30 7.25 -9.15
C LEU A 299 -24.92 7.37 -8.51
N PHE A 300 -24.10 6.34 -8.69
CA PHE A 300 -22.82 6.20 -8.02
C PHE A 300 -21.78 5.79 -9.06
N ASP A 301 -20.58 6.34 -8.93
CA ASP A 301 -19.44 6.00 -9.79
C ASP A 301 -18.83 4.65 -9.37
N ALA A 302 -18.92 4.32 -8.09
CA ALA A 302 -18.55 3.00 -7.57
C ALA A 302 -19.44 2.58 -6.40
N ILE A 303 -19.70 1.27 -6.31
CA ILE A 303 -20.28 0.63 -5.14
C ILE A 303 -19.20 -0.25 -4.54
N ILE A 304 -18.84 0.00 -3.28
CA ILE A 304 -17.79 -0.73 -2.59
C ILE A 304 -18.32 -1.15 -1.23
N THR A 305 -18.46 -2.45 -1.03
CA THR A 305 -18.92 -3.07 0.21
C THR A 305 -18.20 -4.37 0.45
N ASP A 306 -18.12 -4.75 1.73
CA ASP A 306 -17.88 -6.12 2.20
C ASP A 306 -19.20 -6.90 2.15
#